data_AF-A0A317J992-F1
#
_entry.id   AF-A0A317J992-F1
#
_cell.length_a   1.000
_cell.length_b   1.000
_cell.length_c   1.000
_cell.angle_alpha   90.00
_cell.angle_beta   90.00
_cell.angle_gamma   90.00
#
_symmetry.space_group_name_H-M   'P 1'
#
loop_
_entity.id
_entity.type
_entity.pdbx_description
1 polymer ?
#
loop_
_entity_poly.entity_id
_entity_poly.type
_entity_poly.pdbx_seq_one_letter_code
_entity_poly.pdbx_strand_id
1 'polypeptide(L)'
;MGGNLLHSETIYTFAAWAGRFHGCDRIIGLGGWDIPVLASLSALGFDLVAVDFGLSQEPRPDCYGGLRWVDAQSFLRSAEGSEWSRAVVVCMDALEPAADPAPVCEVLRHITRIAPLTIVGTTPARLIELATQGAVPTFAGTLRNDPNDLTIALFDPSAPKIGQHPPVPEGFKVVALVTAYNEGDIIRPVLEHLVSQGVSPYLIDNWSTDDTVSQACAVPGLLGYERFPSQGPSQFFALQRLLTRVEELAGQIPADWYIHVDADEVRLSPWEHLNLREALYAVDEAGFNVVDHTCLGFHPVDDGWMPGMSLDRHFRFYDYGAIPMHYVQRKAWKRIDGLRPELAASGGHDVSFPGRRVYPYKFLTKHYPIRSQQHGERKIFQERVARYDPRERVTLGWHNQYEIYQRGCSFLRAPDGLMEWSGCSYSGQLIERLSGIGAGQERFLLLPRPVRSPELKSTLEAGGCRFNLETCNEVREPLHAQPVRIARKARAIELSGWAIDLDSKGPAHGVEIAVDSRVYPTLYGSPRQDVSEYFGNATFLHCGFTAKIALSTLEGTGHSVSLRILLDPGDTYLESPPLQINISDL
;
A
#
# COMPACT_ATOMS: atom_id res chain seq x y z
N MET A 1 -3.99 -18.81 -27.27
CA MET A 1 -4.97 -18.27 -26.32
C MET A 1 -4.35 -18.20 -24.92
N GLY A 2 -3.28 -17.41 -24.73
CA GLY A 2 -2.56 -17.33 -23.46
C GLY A 2 -2.49 -15.91 -22.87
N GLY A 3 -3.16 -14.92 -23.49
CA GLY A 3 -3.11 -13.51 -23.11
C GLY A 3 -4.27 -13.02 -22.24
N ASN A 4 -5.37 -13.77 -22.12
CA ASN A 4 -6.57 -13.34 -21.37
C ASN A 4 -6.52 -13.64 -19.86
N LEU A 5 -5.61 -14.52 -19.40
CA LEU A 5 -5.60 -15.04 -18.03
C LEU A 5 -4.94 -14.09 -17.00
N LEU A 6 -4.04 -13.20 -17.43
CA LEU A 6 -3.32 -12.29 -16.52
C LEU A 6 -4.12 -11.02 -16.19
N HIS A 7 -5.00 -10.60 -17.11
CA HIS A 7 -5.83 -9.41 -16.97
C HIS A 7 -6.93 -9.55 -15.94
N SER A 8 -7.59 -10.70 -15.95
CA SER A 8 -8.60 -11.06 -14.97
C SER A 8 -8.02 -10.98 -13.56
N GLU A 9 -6.87 -11.61 -13.31
CA GLU A 9 -6.30 -11.69 -11.96
C GLU A 9 -5.98 -10.31 -11.36
N THR A 10 -5.24 -9.44 -12.06
CA THR A 10 -4.89 -8.10 -11.56
C THR A 10 -6.15 -7.25 -11.32
N ILE A 11 -7.10 -7.26 -12.25
CA ILE A 11 -8.33 -6.45 -12.16
C ILE A 11 -9.23 -6.93 -11.03
N TYR A 12 -9.44 -8.24 -10.91
CA TYR A 12 -10.29 -8.81 -9.87
C TYR A 12 -9.63 -8.72 -8.49
N THR A 13 -8.30 -8.84 -8.40
CA THR A 13 -7.56 -8.59 -7.15
C THR A 13 -7.69 -7.12 -6.73
N PHE A 14 -7.56 -6.19 -7.68
CA PHE A 14 -7.81 -4.77 -7.42
C PHE A 14 -9.26 -4.49 -7.03
N ALA A 15 -10.24 -5.11 -7.69
CA ALA A 15 -11.66 -4.98 -7.37
C ALA A 15 -11.93 -5.42 -5.93
N ALA A 16 -11.38 -6.55 -5.51
CA ALA A 16 -11.49 -7.03 -4.14
C ALA A 16 -10.79 -6.10 -3.14
N TRP A 17 -9.58 -5.65 -3.47
CA TRP A 17 -8.81 -4.74 -2.63
C TRP A 17 -9.54 -3.40 -2.42
N ALA A 18 -9.93 -2.72 -3.50
CA ALA A 18 -10.64 -1.44 -3.45
C ALA A 18 -12.02 -1.60 -2.82
N GLY A 19 -12.74 -2.69 -3.14
CA GLY A 19 -14.05 -3.00 -2.57
C GLY A 19 -14.07 -3.00 -1.05
N ARG A 20 -12.99 -3.48 -0.39
CA ARG A 20 -12.86 -3.42 1.07
C ARG A 20 -12.85 -2.00 1.62
N PHE A 21 -12.15 -1.08 0.96
CA PHE A 21 -12.11 0.32 1.39
C PHE A 21 -13.48 0.99 1.25
N HIS A 22 -14.27 0.57 0.26
CA HIS A 22 -15.64 1.03 0.07
C HIS A 22 -16.67 0.26 0.93
N GLY A 23 -16.25 -0.71 1.75
CA GLY A 23 -17.17 -1.52 2.56
C GLY A 23 -18.07 -2.45 1.73
N CYS A 24 -17.66 -2.77 0.51
CA CYS A 24 -18.36 -3.71 -0.35
C CYS A 24 -18.20 -5.14 0.19
N ASP A 25 -19.26 -5.93 0.06
CA ASP A 25 -19.28 -7.37 0.38
C ASP A 25 -19.56 -8.22 -0.85
N ARG A 26 -19.77 -7.60 -2.01
CA ARG A 26 -20.08 -8.27 -3.27
C ARG A 26 -19.18 -7.80 -4.42
N ILE A 27 -18.85 -8.71 -5.33
CA ILE A 27 -18.25 -8.41 -6.63
C ILE A 27 -19.17 -8.96 -7.73
N ILE A 28 -19.57 -8.09 -8.64
CA ILE A 28 -20.46 -8.43 -9.76
C ILE A 28 -19.66 -8.25 -11.04
N GLY A 29 -19.37 -9.33 -11.76
CA GLY A 29 -18.83 -9.20 -13.10
C GLY A 29 -19.92 -8.90 -14.12
N LEU A 30 -19.55 -8.39 -15.29
CA LEU A 30 -20.39 -8.24 -16.47
C LEU A 30 -19.57 -8.74 -17.66
N GLY A 31 -20.02 -9.81 -18.32
CA GLY A 31 -19.26 -10.45 -19.41
C GLY A 31 -18.05 -11.27 -18.94
N GLY A 32 -17.30 -11.81 -19.90
CA GLY A 32 -16.11 -12.68 -19.80
C GLY A 32 -15.65 -13.11 -18.40
N TRP A 33 -15.71 -14.41 -18.12
CA TRP A 33 -15.44 -14.97 -16.79
C TRP A 33 -14.15 -15.76 -16.75
N ASP A 34 -13.28 -15.42 -15.79
CA ASP A 34 -12.19 -16.29 -15.40
C ASP A 34 -12.59 -17.03 -14.11
N ILE A 35 -13.19 -18.21 -14.29
CA ILE A 35 -13.73 -19.02 -13.19
C ILE A 35 -12.66 -19.33 -12.12
N PRO A 36 -11.42 -19.73 -12.47
CA PRO A 36 -10.31 -19.85 -11.52
C PRO A 36 -10.03 -18.59 -10.68
N VAL A 37 -9.95 -17.42 -11.31
CA VAL A 37 -9.71 -16.14 -10.61
C VAL A 37 -10.87 -15.80 -9.69
N LEU A 38 -12.11 -15.99 -10.13
CA LEU A 38 -13.29 -15.73 -9.30
C LEU A 38 -13.35 -16.69 -8.11
N ALA A 39 -12.98 -17.96 -8.29
CA ALA A 39 -12.92 -18.91 -7.19
C ALA A 39 -11.85 -18.57 -6.13
N SER A 40 -10.73 -17.95 -6.52
CA SER A 40 -9.74 -17.48 -5.54
C SER A 40 -10.26 -16.28 -4.74
N LEU A 41 -11.12 -15.43 -5.34
CA LEU A 41 -11.75 -14.32 -4.65
C LEU A 41 -12.83 -14.73 -3.64
N SER A 42 -13.55 -15.84 -3.87
CA SER A 42 -14.59 -16.27 -2.93
C SER A 42 -14.00 -16.66 -1.57
N ALA A 43 -12.76 -17.16 -1.56
CA ALA A 43 -11.99 -17.40 -0.33
C ALA A 43 -11.72 -16.11 0.48
N LEU A 44 -11.86 -14.93 -0.13
CA LEU A 44 -11.77 -13.66 0.57
C LEU A 44 -13.10 -13.30 1.28
N GLY A 45 -14.21 -13.98 0.99
CA GLY A 45 -15.51 -13.71 1.63
C GLY A 45 -16.34 -12.62 0.94
N PHE A 46 -16.13 -12.42 -0.36
CA PHE A 46 -17.06 -11.67 -1.20
C PHE A 46 -18.15 -12.59 -1.75
N ASP A 47 -19.39 -12.10 -1.79
CA ASP A 47 -20.45 -12.69 -2.61
C ASP A 47 -20.12 -12.42 -4.09
N LEU A 48 -20.04 -13.46 -4.91
CA LEU A 48 -19.64 -13.33 -6.31
C LEU A 48 -20.82 -13.58 -7.22
N VAL A 49 -21.12 -12.61 -8.07
CA VAL A 49 -22.22 -12.70 -9.04
C VAL A 49 -21.68 -12.57 -10.45
N ALA A 50 -22.03 -13.54 -11.29
CA ALA A 50 -21.72 -13.56 -12.70
C ALA A 50 -22.96 -13.31 -13.58
N VAL A 51 -22.92 -12.26 -14.39
CA VAL A 51 -24.03 -11.81 -15.26
C VAL A 51 -23.74 -12.13 -16.72
N ASP A 52 -24.38 -13.17 -17.22
CA ASP A 52 -24.15 -13.62 -18.58
C ASP A 52 -25.08 -12.90 -19.59
N PHE A 53 -24.47 -12.18 -20.53
CA PHE A 53 -25.14 -11.56 -21.68
C PHE A 53 -25.35 -12.53 -22.86
N GLY A 54 -25.08 -13.82 -22.67
CA GLY A 54 -25.16 -14.84 -23.72
C GLY A 54 -23.96 -14.83 -24.66
N LEU A 55 -22.85 -14.24 -24.22
CA LEU A 55 -21.62 -14.07 -25.01
C LEU A 55 -20.62 -15.22 -24.80
N SER A 56 -20.81 -16.02 -23.74
CA SER A 56 -19.97 -17.16 -23.37
C SER A 56 -20.38 -18.43 -24.11
N GLN A 57 -19.41 -19.13 -24.73
CA GLN A 57 -19.60 -20.52 -25.21
C GLN A 57 -19.17 -21.57 -24.18
N GLU A 58 -18.61 -21.16 -23.04
CA GLU A 58 -18.21 -22.06 -21.96
C GLU A 58 -19.45 -22.61 -21.23
N PRO A 59 -19.48 -23.91 -20.90
CA PRO A 59 -20.58 -24.50 -20.14
C PRO A 59 -20.68 -23.86 -18.75
N ARG A 60 -21.90 -23.51 -18.32
CA ARG A 60 -22.17 -22.94 -17.01
C ARG A 60 -22.15 -24.05 -15.95
N PRO A 61 -21.19 -24.09 -15.01
CA PRO A 61 -21.32 -24.98 -13.86
C PRO A 61 -22.42 -24.47 -12.93
N ASP A 62 -23.27 -25.37 -12.42
CA ASP A 62 -24.42 -25.04 -11.56
C ASP A 62 -24.00 -24.29 -10.27
N CYS A 63 -22.79 -24.53 -9.78
CA CYS A 63 -22.10 -23.73 -8.79
C CYS A 63 -20.58 -24.02 -8.84
N TYR A 64 -19.74 -22.98 -8.72
CA TYR A 64 -18.30 -23.15 -8.54
C TYR A 64 -17.81 -22.15 -7.48
N GLY A 65 -17.29 -22.66 -6.36
CA GLY A 65 -16.73 -21.82 -5.29
C GLY A 65 -17.68 -20.77 -4.70
N GLY A 66 -19.01 -20.97 -4.76
CA GLY A 66 -20.01 -20.00 -4.29
C GLY A 66 -20.43 -18.93 -5.30
N LEU A 67 -19.90 -18.96 -6.53
CA LEU A 67 -20.31 -18.06 -7.63
C LEU A 67 -21.77 -18.29 -8.03
N ARG A 68 -22.56 -17.21 -8.10
CA ARG A 68 -23.96 -17.23 -8.56
C ARG A 68 -24.08 -16.69 -9.99
N TRP A 69 -24.81 -17.41 -10.83
CA TRP A 69 -25.11 -16.97 -12.21
C TRP A 69 -26.46 -16.25 -12.30
N VAL A 70 -26.50 -15.15 -13.03
CA VAL A 70 -27.71 -14.37 -13.33
C VAL A 70 -27.75 -14.09 -14.84
N ASP A 71 -28.91 -14.27 -15.48
CA ASP A 71 -29.06 -13.91 -16.89
C ASP A 71 -29.19 -12.40 -17.07
N ALA A 72 -28.71 -11.87 -18.20
CA ALA A 72 -28.74 -10.45 -18.48
C ALA A 72 -30.14 -9.82 -18.40
N GLN A 73 -31.21 -10.48 -18.87
CA GLN A 73 -32.54 -9.87 -18.79
C GLN A 73 -33.04 -9.71 -17.35
N SER A 74 -32.77 -10.70 -16.49
CA SER A 74 -33.07 -10.61 -15.06
C SER A 74 -32.21 -9.56 -14.37
N PHE A 75 -30.93 -9.44 -14.74
CA PHE A 75 -30.02 -8.41 -14.27
C PHE A 75 -30.44 -6.99 -14.67
N LEU A 76 -30.79 -6.77 -15.95
CA LEU A 76 -31.25 -5.47 -16.44
C LEU A 76 -32.56 -5.03 -15.73
N ARG A 77 -33.38 -5.99 -15.28
CA ARG A 77 -34.62 -5.74 -14.50
C ARG A 77 -34.37 -5.47 -13.02
N SER A 78 -33.22 -5.87 -12.44
CA SER A 78 -32.87 -5.66 -11.02
C SER A 78 -32.01 -4.42 -10.78
N ALA A 79 -31.76 -3.61 -11.81
CA ALA A 79 -30.91 -2.41 -11.77
C ALA A 79 -31.40 -1.31 -10.80
N GLU A 80 -32.63 -1.39 -10.30
CA GLU A 80 -33.21 -0.44 -9.31
C GLU A 80 -32.97 -0.85 -7.84
N GLY A 81 -32.33 -1.99 -7.57
CA GLY A 81 -32.19 -2.57 -6.23
C GLY A 81 -31.06 -1.99 -5.37
N SER A 82 -31.15 -2.17 -4.05
CA SER A 82 -30.11 -1.82 -3.06
C SER A 82 -28.82 -2.64 -3.16
N GLU A 83 -28.74 -3.57 -4.11
CA GLU A 83 -27.63 -4.52 -4.25
C GLU A 83 -26.35 -3.87 -4.81
N TRP A 84 -26.49 -2.80 -5.59
CA TRP A 84 -25.36 -2.10 -6.22
C TRP A 84 -24.53 -1.29 -5.23
N SER A 85 -25.17 -0.69 -4.22
CA SER A 85 -24.50 0.18 -3.24
C SER A 85 -23.50 -0.55 -2.33
N ARG A 86 -23.44 -1.89 -2.41
CA ARG A 86 -22.49 -2.74 -1.68
C ARG A 86 -21.59 -3.58 -2.60
N ALA A 87 -21.65 -3.33 -3.91
CA ALA A 87 -20.98 -4.13 -4.91
C ALA A 87 -19.88 -3.35 -5.64
N VAL A 88 -18.75 -4.01 -5.87
CA VAL A 88 -17.82 -3.60 -6.93
C VAL A 88 -18.27 -4.26 -8.22
N VAL A 89 -18.45 -3.46 -9.27
CA VAL A 89 -18.86 -3.96 -10.58
C VAL A 89 -17.67 -4.02 -11.53
N VAL A 90 -17.44 -5.16 -12.18
CA VAL A 90 -16.32 -5.39 -13.09
C VAL A 90 -16.85 -5.76 -14.47
N CYS A 91 -16.70 -4.88 -15.45
CA CYS A 91 -17.11 -5.09 -16.83
C CYS A 91 -15.87 -5.27 -17.71
N MET A 92 -15.56 -6.52 -18.05
CA MET A 92 -14.43 -6.88 -18.90
C MET A 92 -14.96 -7.62 -20.14
N ASP A 93 -14.53 -7.20 -21.33
CA ASP A 93 -14.85 -7.84 -22.60
C ASP A 93 -16.36 -7.96 -22.94
N ALA A 94 -17.26 -7.29 -22.22
CA ALA A 94 -18.70 -7.35 -22.47
C ALA A 94 -19.17 -6.44 -23.62
N LEU A 95 -18.44 -5.35 -23.88
CA LEU A 95 -18.85 -4.29 -24.79
C LEU A 95 -18.50 -4.57 -26.26
N GLU A 96 -17.45 -5.35 -26.50
CA GLU A 96 -16.89 -5.53 -27.84
C GLU A 96 -17.45 -6.70 -28.65
N PRO A 97 -17.76 -7.88 -28.05
CA PRO A 97 -18.43 -8.97 -28.75
C PRO A 97 -19.96 -8.79 -28.85
N ALA A 98 -20.54 -7.77 -28.22
CA ALA A 98 -21.97 -7.50 -28.28
C ALA A 98 -22.40 -6.97 -29.66
N ALA A 99 -23.38 -7.63 -30.29
CA ALA A 99 -23.94 -7.20 -31.57
C ALA A 99 -24.62 -5.81 -31.50
N ASP A 100 -25.18 -5.47 -30.33
CA ASP A 100 -25.64 -4.14 -29.96
C ASP A 100 -25.26 -3.86 -28.49
N PRO A 101 -24.28 -2.98 -28.23
CA PRO A 101 -23.82 -2.65 -26.88
C PRO A 101 -24.74 -1.65 -26.15
N ALA A 102 -25.72 -1.04 -26.82
CA ALA A 102 -26.54 0.04 -26.24
C ALA A 102 -27.23 -0.35 -24.91
N PRO A 103 -27.81 -1.55 -24.75
CA PRO A 103 -28.41 -1.96 -23.47
C PRO A 103 -27.39 -2.07 -22.32
N VAL A 104 -26.17 -2.54 -22.61
CA VAL A 104 -25.09 -2.65 -21.61
C VAL A 104 -24.59 -1.26 -21.23
N CYS A 105 -24.37 -0.38 -22.22
CA CYS A 105 -24.00 1.02 -21.99
C CYS A 105 -25.05 1.75 -21.16
N GLU A 106 -26.35 1.54 -21.42
CA GLU A 106 -27.43 2.13 -20.62
C GLU A 106 -27.35 1.74 -19.15
N VAL A 107 -27.11 0.46 -18.86
CA VAL A 107 -26.99 0.01 -17.48
C VAL A 107 -25.69 0.44 -16.81
N LEU A 108 -24.56 0.45 -17.52
CA LEU A 108 -23.32 1.02 -17.00
C LEU A 108 -23.49 2.50 -16.61
N ARG A 109 -24.23 3.31 -17.39
CA ARG A 109 -24.52 4.71 -17.02
C ARG A 109 -25.29 4.83 -15.72
N HIS A 110 -26.14 3.87 -15.39
CA HIS A 110 -26.87 3.85 -14.12
C HIS A 110 -25.95 3.37 -12.98
N ILE A 111 -25.32 2.21 -13.16
CA ILE A 111 -24.49 1.54 -12.15
C ILE A 111 -23.31 2.43 -11.71
N THR A 112 -22.64 3.10 -12.63
CA THR A 112 -21.49 3.99 -12.33
C THR A 112 -21.84 5.16 -11.39
N ARG A 113 -23.13 5.44 -11.15
CA ARG A 113 -23.58 6.48 -10.21
C ARG A 113 -23.98 5.93 -8.83
N ILE A 114 -24.22 4.62 -8.72
CA ILE A 114 -24.77 3.98 -7.51
C ILE A 114 -23.83 2.96 -6.88
N ALA A 115 -23.04 2.25 -7.68
CA ALA A 115 -22.04 1.32 -7.19
C ALA A 115 -20.85 2.11 -6.62
N PRO A 116 -20.30 1.73 -5.45
CA PRO A 116 -19.14 2.39 -4.88
C PRO A 116 -17.92 2.39 -5.81
N LEU A 117 -17.78 1.35 -6.65
CA LEU A 117 -16.76 1.27 -7.68
C LEU A 117 -17.26 0.46 -8.86
N THR A 118 -17.09 0.98 -10.07
CA THR A 118 -17.24 0.24 -11.33
C THR A 118 -15.93 0.28 -12.11
N ILE A 119 -15.46 -0.87 -12.56
CA ILE A 119 -14.26 -1.05 -13.38
C ILE A 119 -14.71 -1.50 -14.76
N VAL A 120 -14.28 -0.79 -15.81
CA VAL A 120 -14.63 -1.12 -17.19
C VAL A 120 -13.35 -1.25 -18.02
N GLY A 121 -13.09 -2.42 -18.59
CA GLY A 121 -12.08 -2.62 -19.62
C GLY A 121 -12.72 -2.57 -21.00
N THR A 122 -12.31 -1.62 -21.84
CA THR A 122 -12.92 -1.39 -23.16
C THR A 122 -11.97 -0.66 -24.10
N THR A 123 -12.34 -0.55 -25.37
CA THR A 123 -11.59 0.26 -26.35
C THR A 123 -11.71 1.76 -26.04
N PRO A 124 -10.70 2.58 -26.41
CA PRO A 124 -10.78 4.05 -26.25
C PRO A 124 -12.02 4.68 -26.89
N ALA A 125 -12.44 4.18 -28.07
CA ALA A 125 -13.60 4.69 -28.78
C ALA A 125 -14.91 4.48 -27.98
N ARG A 126 -15.06 3.32 -27.34
CA ARG A 126 -16.23 3.01 -26.52
C ARG A 126 -16.23 3.79 -25.21
N LEU A 127 -15.06 3.99 -24.61
CA LEU A 127 -14.96 4.84 -23.42
C LEU A 127 -15.37 6.29 -23.71
N ILE A 128 -14.99 6.83 -24.88
CA ILE A 128 -15.44 8.15 -25.33
C ILE A 128 -16.96 8.18 -25.47
N GLU A 129 -17.57 7.15 -26.05
CA GLU A 129 -19.03 7.05 -26.16
C GLU A 129 -19.70 7.11 -24.78
N LEU A 130 -19.27 6.30 -23.81
CA LEU A 130 -19.78 6.32 -22.43
C LEU A 130 -19.63 7.72 -21.79
N ALA A 131 -18.50 8.37 -21.99
CA ALA A 131 -18.24 9.72 -21.49
C ALA A 131 -19.18 10.76 -22.10
N THR A 132 -19.41 10.72 -23.42
CA THR A 132 -20.36 11.64 -24.09
C THR A 132 -21.81 11.47 -23.62
N GLN A 133 -22.14 10.28 -23.11
CA GLN A 133 -23.45 9.98 -22.52
C GLN A 133 -23.51 10.22 -21.00
N GLY A 134 -22.49 10.87 -20.43
CA GLY A 134 -22.47 11.33 -19.05
C GLY A 134 -21.92 10.33 -18.02
N ALA A 135 -21.27 9.24 -18.45
CA ALA A 135 -20.46 8.38 -17.59
C ALA A 135 -18.99 8.73 -17.81
N VAL A 136 -18.49 9.74 -17.08
CA VAL A 136 -17.09 10.16 -17.14
C VAL A 136 -16.31 9.40 -16.06
N PRO A 137 -15.23 8.68 -16.41
CA PRO A 137 -14.45 7.95 -15.44
C PRO A 137 -13.66 8.88 -14.52
N THR A 138 -13.47 8.44 -13.27
CA THR A 138 -12.55 9.06 -12.31
C THR A 138 -11.11 8.91 -12.76
N PHE A 139 -10.76 7.70 -13.24
CA PHE A 139 -9.45 7.39 -13.79
C PHE A 139 -9.57 6.56 -15.06
N ALA A 140 -8.66 6.76 -16.01
CA ALA A 140 -8.57 5.94 -17.21
C ALA A 140 -7.11 5.76 -17.64
N GLY A 141 -6.74 4.56 -18.09
CA GLY A 141 -5.38 4.22 -18.46
C GLY A 141 -5.20 2.76 -18.85
N THR A 142 -3.97 2.36 -19.12
CA THR A 142 -3.61 0.99 -19.51
C THR A 142 -3.03 0.20 -18.35
N LEU A 143 -3.02 -1.13 -18.46
CA LEU A 143 -2.27 -2.02 -17.56
C LEU A 143 -0.82 -2.18 -18.02
N ARG A 144 0.07 -2.61 -17.13
CA ARG A 144 1.51 -2.76 -17.42
C ARG A 144 1.80 -3.79 -18.51
N ASN A 145 1.08 -4.90 -18.53
CA ASN A 145 1.31 -6.02 -19.44
C ASN A 145 0.04 -6.34 -20.24
N ASP A 146 -0.48 -5.35 -20.99
CA ASP A 146 -1.67 -5.55 -21.80
C ASP A 146 -1.38 -5.92 -23.27
N PRO A 147 -1.54 -7.21 -23.67
CA PRO A 147 -1.45 -7.62 -25.06
C PRO A 147 -2.59 -7.11 -25.97
N ASN A 148 -3.72 -6.64 -25.40
CA ASN A 148 -4.94 -6.29 -26.12
C ASN A 148 -5.17 -4.77 -26.23
N ASP A 149 -4.27 -3.95 -25.67
CA ASP A 149 -4.34 -2.48 -25.70
C ASP A 149 -5.70 -1.92 -25.20
N LEU A 150 -6.27 -2.56 -24.16
CA LEU A 150 -7.51 -2.11 -23.56
C LEU A 150 -7.26 -0.88 -22.67
N THR A 151 -8.25 0.00 -22.65
CA THR A 151 -8.31 1.07 -21.65
C THR A 151 -9.14 0.58 -20.46
N ILE A 152 -8.53 0.62 -19.28
CA ILE A 152 -9.20 0.41 -18.00
C ILE A 152 -9.72 1.75 -17.51
N ALA A 153 -11.01 1.82 -17.23
CA ALA A 153 -11.70 2.97 -16.71
C ALA A 153 -12.30 2.66 -15.33
N LEU A 154 -12.02 3.52 -14.35
CA LEU A 154 -12.54 3.44 -12.99
C LEU A 154 -13.61 4.51 -12.79
N PHE A 155 -14.78 4.11 -12.35
CA PHE A 155 -15.88 5.00 -11.98
C PHE A 155 -16.12 4.85 -10.49
N ASP A 156 -15.71 5.87 -9.74
CA ASP A 156 -15.93 5.97 -8.31
C ASP A 156 -16.71 7.27 -8.05
N PRO A 157 -18.00 7.19 -7.70
CA PRO A 157 -18.83 8.36 -7.48
C PRO A 157 -18.44 9.17 -6.24
N SER A 158 -17.69 8.56 -5.31
CA SER A 158 -17.14 9.23 -4.12
C SER A 158 -15.83 9.95 -4.40
N ALA A 159 -15.15 9.56 -5.48
CA ALA A 159 -13.87 10.14 -5.83
C ALA A 159 -14.01 11.54 -6.46
N PRO A 160 -12.96 12.35 -6.35
CA PRO A 160 -12.88 13.66 -6.95
C PRO A 160 -13.21 13.68 -8.47
N LYS A 161 -14.29 14.36 -8.89
CA LYS A 161 -14.68 14.54 -10.31
C LYS A 161 -14.01 15.73 -11.01
N ILE A 162 -13.57 15.54 -12.25
CA ILE A 162 -12.94 16.60 -13.07
C ILE A 162 -13.87 17.83 -13.15
N GLY A 163 -13.34 19.00 -12.78
CA GLY A 163 -14.03 20.30 -12.91
C GLY A 163 -15.20 20.54 -11.95
N GLN A 164 -15.40 19.68 -10.95
CA GLN A 164 -16.50 19.80 -9.97
C GLN A 164 -16.02 20.00 -8.53
N HIS A 165 -14.71 20.19 -8.31
CA HIS A 165 -14.18 20.44 -6.97
C HIS A 165 -14.44 21.86 -6.51
N PRO A 166 -14.96 22.05 -5.29
CA PRO A 166 -14.97 23.37 -4.69
C PRO A 166 -13.52 23.88 -4.61
N PRO A 167 -13.29 25.18 -4.79
CA PRO A 167 -11.95 25.74 -4.64
C PRO A 167 -11.44 25.44 -3.22
N VAL A 168 -10.20 24.96 -3.14
CA VAL A 168 -9.56 24.69 -1.86
C VAL A 168 -9.57 25.98 -1.03
N PRO A 169 -10.07 25.96 0.22
CA PRO A 169 -10.04 27.14 1.08
C PRO A 169 -8.61 27.68 1.20
N GLU A 170 -8.44 29.01 1.13
CA GLU A 170 -7.13 29.65 1.27
C GLU A 170 -6.42 29.23 2.56
N GLY A 171 -7.19 29.02 3.62
CA GLY A 171 -6.72 28.57 4.93
C GLY A 171 -6.31 27.10 5.04
N PHE A 172 -6.63 26.24 4.07
CA PHE A 172 -6.25 24.81 4.10
C PHE A 172 -4.75 24.66 3.80
N LYS A 173 -3.97 24.25 4.80
CA LYS A 173 -2.50 24.22 4.77
C LYS A 173 -1.98 22.79 4.75
N VAL A 174 -1.03 22.54 3.85
CA VAL A 174 -0.28 21.29 3.79
C VAL A 174 1.20 21.58 4.00
N VAL A 175 1.83 20.87 4.92
CA VAL A 175 3.26 21.00 5.24
C VAL A 175 4.01 19.72 4.89
N ALA A 176 5.10 19.84 4.14
CA ALA A 176 6.03 18.73 3.93
C ALA A 176 7.20 18.83 4.93
N LEU A 177 7.40 17.79 5.73
CA LEU A 177 8.52 17.65 6.66
C LEU A 177 9.63 16.87 5.94
N VAL A 178 10.57 17.62 5.38
CA VAL A 178 11.61 17.11 4.48
C VAL A 178 12.86 16.76 5.26
N THR A 179 13.34 15.52 5.18
CA THR A 179 14.58 15.10 5.83
C THR A 179 15.72 14.99 4.83
N ALA A 180 16.88 15.57 5.14
CA ALA A 180 18.02 15.61 4.22
C ALA A 180 19.36 15.37 4.93
N TYR A 181 20.32 14.85 4.15
CA TYR A 181 21.74 14.89 4.47
C TYR A 181 22.53 14.73 3.18
N ASN A 182 23.34 15.72 2.80
CA ASN A 182 24.16 15.70 1.59
C ASN A 182 23.39 15.40 0.30
N GLU A 183 22.36 16.20 0.02
CA GLU A 183 21.54 16.10 -1.20
C GLU A 183 21.49 17.47 -1.92
N GLY A 184 22.58 18.25 -1.86
CA GLY A 184 22.64 19.61 -2.43
C GLY A 184 22.41 19.66 -3.94
N ASP A 185 22.69 18.57 -4.62
CA ASP A 185 22.47 18.38 -6.05
C ASP A 185 20.98 18.30 -6.44
N ILE A 186 20.09 17.94 -5.50
CA ILE A 186 18.67 17.64 -5.78
C ILE A 186 17.66 18.33 -4.84
N ILE A 187 18.10 18.80 -3.66
CA ILE A 187 17.17 19.35 -2.64
C ILE A 187 16.38 20.54 -3.17
N ARG A 188 17.01 21.44 -3.93
CA ARG A 188 16.36 22.62 -4.48
C ARG A 188 15.19 22.29 -5.40
N PRO A 189 15.36 21.51 -6.49
CA PRO A 189 14.23 21.18 -7.36
C PRO A 189 13.13 20.37 -6.65
N VAL A 190 13.46 19.55 -5.64
CA VAL A 190 12.45 18.83 -4.83
C VAL A 190 11.60 19.80 -4.00
N LEU A 191 12.23 20.78 -3.36
CA LEU A 191 11.52 21.81 -2.59
C LEU A 191 10.71 22.76 -3.49
N GLU A 192 11.26 23.17 -4.63
CA GLU A 192 10.55 23.97 -5.64
C GLU A 192 9.32 23.21 -6.18
N HIS A 193 9.44 21.89 -6.39
CA HIS A 193 8.29 21.05 -6.74
C HIS A 193 7.22 21.08 -5.66
N LEU A 194 7.56 20.86 -4.39
CA LEU A 194 6.57 20.91 -3.28
C LEU A 194 5.85 22.26 -3.23
N VAL A 195 6.58 23.37 -3.36
CA VAL A 195 5.99 24.72 -3.41
C VAL A 195 5.05 24.86 -4.61
N SER A 196 5.44 24.38 -5.79
CA SER A 196 4.59 24.39 -6.98
C SER A 196 3.31 23.54 -6.81
N GLN A 197 3.35 22.55 -5.92
CA GLN A 197 2.22 21.70 -5.58
C GLN A 197 1.31 22.29 -4.48
N GLY A 198 1.55 23.55 -4.07
CA GLY A 198 0.81 24.21 -3.01
C GLY A 198 1.15 23.70 -1.60
N VAL A 199 2.25 22.95 -1.45
CA VAL A 199 2.73 22.37 -0.19
C VAL A 199 3.89 23.21 0.36
N SER A 200 3.83 23.59 1.63
CA SER A 200 4.88 24.38 2.28
C SER A 200 5.96 23.46 2.88
N PRO A 201 7.19 23.40 2.34
CA PRO A 201 8.21 22.53 2.91
C PRO A 201 8.86 23.12 4.16
N TYR A 202 9.20 22.25 5.11
CA TYR A 202 10.03 22.54 6.27
C TYR A 202 11.17 21.52 6.31
N LEU A 203 12.42 22.00 6.28
CA LEU A 203 13.60 21.14 6.18
C LEU A 203 14.15 20.75 7.56
N ILE A 204 14.40 19.47 7.75
CA ILE A 204 15.15 18.91 8.87
C ILE A 204 16.49 18.40 8.31
N ASP A 205 17.52 19.23 8.40
CA ASP A 205 18.87 18.91 7.94
C ASP A 205 19.61 18.09 9.00
N ASN A 206 20.07 16.88 8.65
CA ASN A 206 20.87 16.06 9.54
C ASN A 206 22.37 16.40 9.46
N TRP A 207 22.66 17.71 9.56
CA TRP A 207 24.00 18.28 9.50
C TRP A 207 24.74 18.00 8.20
N SER A 208 24.13 18.34 7.07
CA SER A 208 24.79 18.25 5.76
C SER A 208 26.11 19.01 5.75
N THR A 209 27.10 18.43 5.07
CA THR A 209 28.44 18.99 4.91
C THR A 209 28.67 19.62 3.54
N ASP A 210 27.72 19.42 2.61
CA ASP A 210 27.69 20.05 1.29
C ASP A 210 26.82 21.33 1.30
N ASP A 211 26.40 21.78 0.12
CA ASP A 211 25.60 22.99 -0.06
C ASP A 211 24.08 22.76 0.13
N THR A 212 23.62 21.59 0.61
CA THR A 212 22.19 21.24 0.82
C THR A 212 21.39 22.36 1.47
N VAL A 213 21.85 22.85 2.63
CA VAL A 213 21.13 23.89 3.38
C VAL A 213 21.08 25.21 2.61
N SER A 214 22.18 25.60 1.96
CA SER A 214 22.21 26.84 1.19
C SER A 214 21.31 26.79 -0.05
N GLN A 215 21.24 25.64 -0.73
CA GLN A 215 20.34 25.40 -1.85
C GLN A 215 18.88 25.41 -1.40
N ALA A 216 18.57 24.81 -0.25
CA ALA A 216 17.23 24.83 0.32
C ALA A 216 16.78 26.24 0.71
N CYS A 217 17.63 27.00 1.41
CA CYS A 217 17.33 28.37 1.82
C CYS A 217 17.13 29.34 0.64
N ALA A 218 17.63 28.99 -0.55
CA ALA A 218 17.42 29.77 -1.77
C ALA A 218 16.02 29.59 -2.38
N VAL A 219 15.22 28.63 -1.90
CA VAL A 219 13.89 28.32 -2.43
C VAL A 219 12.82 29.26 -1.85
N PRO A 220 12.17 30.10 -2.67
CA PRO A 220 11.02 30.88 -2.21
C PRO A 220 9.89 29.93 -1.80
N GLY A 221 9.33 30.14 -0.61
CA GLY A 221 8.25 29.30 -0.07
C GLY A 221 8.71 28.22 0.91
N LEU A 222 10.02 28.09 1.18
CA LEU A 222 10.50 27.30 2.32
C LEU A 222 9.93 27.91 3.63
N LEU A 223 9.17 27.12 4.38
CA LEU A 223 8.55 27.53 5.63
C LEU A 223 9.58 27.78 6.73
N GLY A 224 10.65 26.98 6.72
CA GLY A 224 11.75 27.07 7.65
C GLY A 224 12.68 25.87 7.54
N TYR A 225 13.76 25.89 8.30
CA TYR A 225 14.62 24.73 8.47
C TYR A 225 15.20 24.66 9.87
N GLU A 226 15.60 23.46 10.27
CA GLU A 226 16.42 23.24 11.45
C GLU A 226 17.55 22.24 11.15
N ARG A 227 18.62 22.31 11.94
CA ARG A 227 19.61 21.24 12.00
C ARG A 227 19.29 20.33 13.17
N PHE A 228 19.28 19.02 12.92
CA PHE A 228 18.95 18.03 13.93
C PHE A 228 20.04 16.96 14.06
N PRO A 229 20.51 16.64 15.30
CA PRO A 229 20.08 17.20 16.58
C PRO A 229 20.48 18.67 16.79
N SER A 230 19.74 19.41 17.62
CA SER A 230 19.98 20.85 17.85
C SER A 230 21.29 21.16 18.59
N GLN A 231 21.86 20.18 19.28
CA GLN A 231 23.10 20.31 20.05
C GLN A 231 24.36 20.22 19.19
N GLY A 232 24.24 19.79 17.93
CA GLY A 232 25.39 19.48 17.08
C GLY A 232 25.22 18.17 16.30
N PRO A 233 26.13 17.89 15.34
CA PRO A 233 26.16 16.61 14.66
C PRO A 233 26.47 15.49 15.65
N SER A 234 25.73 14.39 15.57
CA SER A 234 26.02 13.17 16.32
C SER A 234 27.01 12.28 15.54
N GLN A 235 27.78 11.47 16.27
CA GLN A 235 28.67 10.46 15.66
C GLN A 235 27.89 9.52 14.73
N PHE A 236 26.70 9.08 15.17
CA PHE A 236 25.83 8.21 14.41
C PHE A 236 24.54 8.92 13.98
N PHE A 237 24.03 8.54 12.82
CA PHE A 237 22.69 8.79 12.34
C PHE A 237 21.71 7.83 13.01
N ALA A 238 20.86 8.40 13.86
CA ALA A 238 19.75 7.70 14.52
C ALA A 238 18.43 8.10 13.84
N LEU A 239 17.94 7.25 12.95
CA LEU A 239 16.71 7.48 12.17
C LEU A 239 15.50 7.58 13.08
N GLN A 240 15.42 6.77 14.14
CA GLN A 240 14.29 6.78 15.06
C GLN A 240 14.15 8.17 15.69
N ARG A 241 15.26 8.77 16.13
CA ARG A 241 15.27 10.11 16.73
C ARG A 241 14.89 11.19 15.73
N LEU A 242 15.34 11.08 14.48
CA LEU A 242 14.97 12.02 13.41
C LEU A 242 13.46 11.95 13.13
N LEU A 243 12.89 10.74 13.02
CA LEU A 243 11.45 10.56 12.79
C LEU A 243 10.62 10.96 14.01
N THR A 244 11.10 10.74 15.23
CA THR A 244 10.51 11.33 16.45
C THR A 244 10.49 12.85 16.35
N ARG A 245 11.50 13.50 15.74
CA ARG A 245 11.47 14.94 15.52
C ARG A 245 10.44 15.35 14.45
N VAL A 246 10.26 14.56 13.39
CA VAL A 246 9.18 14.75 12.39
C VAL A 246 7.82 14.76 13.08
N GLU A 247 7.55 13.78 13.95
CA GLU A 247 6.28 13.71 14.70
C GLU A 247 6.06 14.91 15.64
N GLU A 248 7.12 15.43 16.26
CA GLU A 248 7.07 16.64 17.10
C GLU A 248 6.74 17.89 16.28
N LEU A 249 7.39 18.04 15.13
CA LEU A 249 7.15 19.17 14.23
C LEU A 249 5.73 19.15 13.68
N ALA A 250 5.17 17.96 13.40
CA ALA A 250 3.76 17.83 13.04
C ALA A 250 2.80 18.29 14.17
N GLY A 251 3.24 18.30 15.43
CA GLY A 251 2.48 18.89 16.54
C GLY A 251 2.72 20.40 16.74
N GLN A 252 3.87 20.92 16.29
CA GLN A 252 4.33 22.29 16.54
C GLN A 252 3.99 23.26 15.39
N ILE A 253 4.05 22.80 14.14
CA ILE A 253 3.82 23.61 12.95
C ILE A 253 2.33 23.54 12.60
N PRO A 254 1.55 24.65 12.63
CA PRO A 254 0.14 24.61 12.30
C PRO A 254 -0.11 24.29 10.81
N ALA A 255 -0.77 23.16 10.54
CA ALA A 255 -1.24 22.75 9.21
C ALA A 255 -2.47 21.84 9.35
N ASP A 256 -3.20 21.62 8.26
CA ASP A 256 -4.31 20.67 8.21
C ASP A 256 -3.81 19.27 7.84
N TRP A 257 -2.76 19.20 7.02
CA TRP A 257 -2.12 17.96 6.58
C TRP A 257 -0.60 18.05 6.62
N TYR A 258 0.03 16.91 6.86
CA TYR A 258 1.47 16.74 6.83
C TYR A 258 1.87 15.65 5.83
N ILE A 259 3.07 15.81 5.26
CA ILE A 259 3.71 14.82 4.41
C ILE A 259 5.15 14.63 4.91
N HIS A 260 5.57 13.41 5.20
CA HIS A 260 6.98 13.09 5.38
C HIS A 260 7.62 12.80 4.01
N VAL A 261 8.72 13.49 3.70
CA VAL A 261 9.37 13.43 2.39
C VAL A 261 10.87 13.27 2.56
N ASP A 262 11.46 12.27 1.91
CA ASP A 262 12.92 12.19 1.78
C ASP A 262 13.41 13.15 0.70
N ALA A 263 14.60 13.73 0.86
CA ALA A 263 15.13 14.75 -0.04
C ALA A 263 15.35 14.29 -1.50
N ASP A 264 15.27 12.99 -1.77
CA ASP A 264 15.34 12.37 -3.10
C ASP A 264 13.97 11.85 -3.61
N GLU A 265 12.85 12.28 -3.00
CA GLU A 265 11.49 11.87 -3.38
C GLU A 265 10.65 13.04 -3.94
N VAL A 266 9.91 12.76 -5.02
CA VAL A 266 8.93 13.66 -5.64
C VAL A 266 7.54 13.03 -5.58
N ARG A 267 6.58 13.73 -4.96
CA ARG A 267 5.20 13.25 -4.77
C ARG A 267 4.27 13.80 -5.85
N LEU A 268 3.34 12.99 -6.34
CA LEU A 268 2.38 13.35 -7.38
C LEU A 268 0.95 12.93 -7.00
N SER A 269 0.00 13.79 -7.38
CA SER A 269 -1.44 13.53 -7.28
C SER A 269 -1.87 12.45 -8.29
N PRO A 270 -2.85 11.60 -7.95
CA PRO A 270 -3.47 10.67 -8.90
C PRO A 270 -4.35 11.39 -9.94
N TRP A 271 -4.74 12.64 -9.68
CA TRP A 271 -5.43 13.48 -10.64
C TRP A 271 -4.46 14.47 -11.27
N GLU A 272 -4.14 14.30 -12.56
CA GLU A 272 -3.15 15.13 -13.27
C GLU A 272 -3.54 16.62 -13.33
N HIS A 273 -4.81 16.95 -13.13
CA HIS A 273 -5.32 18.32 -13.11
C HIS A 273 -5.35 18.96 -11.72
N LEU A 274 -5.03 18.21 -10.66
CA LEU A 274 -4.98 18.70 -9.28
C LEU A 274 -3.53 18.68 -8.78
N ASN A 275 -3.10 19.76 -8.14
CA ASN A 275 -1.86 19.75 -7.37
C ASN A 275 -2.02 18.93 -6.07
N LEU A 276 -0.92 18.64 -5.37
CA LEU A 276 -0.98 17.84 -4.13
C LEU A 276 -1.90 18.44 -3.06
N ARG A 277 -1.90 19.77 -2.88
CA ARG A 277 -2.77 20.42 -1.89
C ARG A 277 -4.25 20.20 -2.23
N GLU A 278 -4.63 20.37 -3.49
CA GLU A 278 -5.99 20.12 -3.98
C GLU A 278 -6.39 18.66 -3.84
N ALA A 279 -5.50 17.74 -4.20
CA ALA A 279 -5.74 16.31 -4.08
C ALA A 279 -5.95 15.88 -2.62
N LEU A 280 -5.13 16.39 -1.69
CA LEU A 280 -5.28 16.09 -0.25
C LEU A 280 -6.55 16.72 0.34
N TYR A 281 -6.93 17.91 -0.10
CA TYR A 281 -8.22 18.50 0.29
C TYR A 281 -9.40 17.63 -0.17
N ALA A 282 -9.34 17.14 -1.41
CA ALA A 282 -10.38 16.27 -1.95
C ALA A 282 -10.45 14.91 -1.22
N VAL A 283 -9.32 14.37 -0.79
CA VAL A 283 -9.24 13.19 0.09
C VAL A 283 -9.85 13.46 1.48
N ASP A 284 -9.60 14.66 2.05
CA ASP A 284 -10.16 15.11 3.32
C ASP A 284 -11.70 15.19 3.27
N GLU A 285 -12.24 15.84 2.23
CA GLU A 285 -13.68 15.96 1.99
C GLU A 285 -14.36 14.59 1.77
N ALA A 286 -13.62 13.62 1.22
CA ALA A 286 -14.07 12.24 1.11
C ALA A 286 -14.04 11.45 2.44
N GLY A 287 -13.61 12.09 3.54
CA GLY A 287 -13.63 11.52 4.89
C GLY A 287 -12.46 10.62 5.24
N PHE A 288 -11.37 10.69 4.45
CA PHE A 288 -10.12 9.97 4.70
C PHE A 288 -9.08 10.90 5.35
N ASN A 289 -8.13 10.31 6.08
CA ASN A 289 -7.15 11.08 6.86
C ASN A 289 -5.71 10.57 6.70
N VAL A 290 -5.48 9.59 5.82
CA VAL A 290 -4.15 9.09 5.45
C VAL A 290 -4.11 8.77 3.96
N VAL A 291 -2.99 9.10 3.31
CA VAL A 291 -2.72 8.72 1.92
C VAL A 291 -1.48 7.81 1.87
N ASP A 292 -1.67 6.67 1.22
CA ASP A 292 -0.61 5.72 0.88
C ASP A 292 -0.01 6.06 -0.49
N HIS A 293 1.22 5.60 -0.77
CA HIS A 293 1.90 5.88 -2.03
C HIS A 293 2.47 4.63 -2.69
N THR A 294 2.45 4.63 -4.01
CA THR A 294 3.24 3.71 -4.82
C THR A 294 4.60 4.35 -5.08
N CYS A 295 5.68 3.69 -4.66
CA CYS A 295 7.03 4.19 -4.86
C CYS A 295 7.66 3.59 -6.13
N LEU A 296 8.14 4.46 -7.02
CA LEU A 296 8.89 4.11 -8.21
C LEU A 296 10.35 4.50 -8.01
N GLY A 297 11.24 3.51 -7.96
CA GLY A 297 12.68 3.72 -7.85
C GLY A 297 13.28 4.00 -9.22
N PHE A 298 13.73 5.23 -9.45
CA PHE A 298 14.40 5.65 -10.67
C PHE A 298 15.91 5.46 -10.57
N HIS A 299 16.50 4.88 -11.62
CA HIS A 299 17.91 4.48 -11.62
C HIS A 299 18.70 5.21 -12.71
N PRO A 300 19.97 5.57 -12.45
CA PRO A 300 20.86 6.07 -13.48
C PRO A 300 21.22 4.92 -14.42
N VAL A 301 21.14 5.17 -15.73
CA VAL A 301 21.61 4.24 -16.78
C VAL A 301 22.92 4.73 -17.42
N ASP A 302 23.31 5.97 -17.10
CA ASP A 302 24.54 6.65 -17.49
C ASP A 302 24.95 7.67 -16.42
N ASP A 303 26.11 8.31 -16.60
CA ASP A 303 26.67 9.34 -15.71
C ASP A 303 26.43 10.78 -16.21
N GLY A 304 25.51 10.97 -17.17
CA GLY A 304 25.28 12.25 -17.84
C GLY A 304 24.48 13.27 -17.03
N TRP A 305 23.96 12.89 -15.86
CA TRP A 305 23.20 13.80 -15.02
C TRP A 305 24.08 14.90 -14.40
N MET A 306 23.57 16.13 -14.41
CA MET A 306 24.19 17.26 -13.73
C MET A 306 23.16 18.05 -12.91
N PRO A 307 23.54 18.63 -11.76
CA PRO A 307 22.67 19.51 -10.99
C PRO A 307 22.06 20.61 -11.87
N GLY A 308 20.75 20.85 -11.70
CA GLY A 308 19.98 21.80 -12.51
C GLY A 308 19.32 21.21 -13.76
N MET A 309 19.66 19.98 -14.16
CA MET A 309 18.87 19.23 -15.14
C MET A 309 17.56 18.76 -14.52
N SER A 310 16.51 18.59 -15.33
CA SER A 310 15.23 18.07 -14.82
C SER A 310 15.34 16.56 -14.57
N LEU A 311 15.01 16.16 -13.34
CA LEU A 311 15.10 14.78 -12.88
C LEU A 311 14.25 13.84 -13.73
N ASP A 312 13.01 14.25 -14.01
CA ASP A 312 12.02 13.49 -14.75
C ASP A 312 12.38 13.27 -16.23
N ARG A 313 13.13 14.20 -16.85
CA ARG A 313 13.59 14.05 -18.23
C ARG A 313 14.85 13.20 -18.34
N HIS A 314 15.74 13.29 -17.36
CA HIS A 314 16.99 12.54 -17.37
C HIS A 314 16.80 11.10 -16.86
N PHE A 315 16.22 10.92 -15.68
CA PHE A 315 15.95 9.61 -15.10
C PHE A 315 14.62 9.08 -15.62
N ARG A 316 14.67 8.34 -16.73
CA ARG A 316 13.49 7.73 -17.35
C ARG A 316 13.27 6.27 -16.96
N PHE A 317 14.28 5.59 -16.44
CA PHE A 317 14.19 4.15 -16.17
C PHE A 317 13.93 3.87 -14.70
N TYR A 318 12.91 3.05 -14.40
CA TYR A 318 12.45 2.79 -13.04
C TYR A 318 12.04 1.34 -12.79
N ASP A 319 11.94 0.96 -11.51
CA ASP A 319 11.25 -0.24 -11.03
C ASP A 319 10.28 0.09 -9.88
N TYR A 320 9.38 -0.84 -9.52
CA TYR A 320 8.48 -0.71 -8.35
C TYR A 320 9.18 -1.05 -7.02
N GLY A 321 10.50 -1.26 -7.07
CA GLY A 321 11.26 -1.75 -5.94
C GLY A 321 10.96 -3.22 -5.57
N ALA A 322 11.90 -3.83 -4.85
CA ALA A 322 11.89 -5.26 -4.55
C ALA A 322 11.56 -5.61 -3.09
N ILE A 323 11.44 -4.61 -2.20
CA ILE A 323 11.27 -4.85 -0.76
C ILE A 323 9.86 -4.44 -0.28
N PRO A 324 9.28 -5.17 0.70
CA PRO A 324 7.91 -4.93 1.18
C PRO A 324 7.64 -3.49 1.61
N MET A 325 8.64 -2.82 2.19
CA MET A 325 8.55 -1.43 2.65
C MET A 325 8.18 -0.46 1.52
N HIS A 326 8.54 -0.75 0.26
CA HIS A 326 8.19 0.12 -0.88
C HIS A 326 6.69 0.09 -1.22
N TYR A 327 5.95 -0.91 -0.72
CA TYR A 327 4.53 -1.11 -1.02
C TYR A 327 3.60 -0.51 0.03
N VAL A 328 4.12 -0.09 1.19
CA VAL A 328 3.39 0.68 2.21
C VAL A 328 4.14 1.98 2.48
N GLN A 329 3.60 3.10 1.99
CA GLN A 329 4.20 4.44 2.06
C GLN A 329 3.13 5.44 2.51
N ARG A 330 2.51 5.16 3.66
CA ARG A 330 1.51 6.01 4.32
C ARG A 330 2.19 7.16 5.04
N LYS A 331 2.77 8.04 4.23
CA LYS A 331 3.62 9.17 4.61
C LYS A 331 2.87 10.52 4.59
N ALA A 332 1.59 10.55 4.23
CA ALA A 332 0.76 11.76 4.28
C ALA A 332 -0.45 11.54 5.18
N TRP A 333 -0.71 12.48 6.11
CA TRP A 333 -1.79 12.36 7.08
C TRP A 333 -2.39 13.71 7.49
N LYS A 334 -3.67 13.68 7.85
CA LYS A 334 -4.38 14.82 8.44
C LYS A 334 -3.92 15.07 9.87
N ARG A 335 -3.84 16.34 10.27
CA ARG A 335 -3.63 16.73 11.67
C ARG A 335 -4.77 16.23 12.54
N ILE A 336 -4.44 15.58 13.65
CA ILE A 336 -5.39 15.17 14.68
C ILE A 336 -5.10 15.98 15.94
N ASP A 337 -6.06 16.82 16.36
CA ASP A 337 -5.89 17.69 17.51
C ASP A 337 -5.61 16.89 18.79
N GLY A 338 -4.59 17.33 19.54
CA GLY A 338 -4.18 16.69 20.80
C GLY A 338 -3.50 15.33 20.64
N LEU A 339 -3.27 14.85 19.41
CA LEU A 339 -2.65 13.57 19.15
C LEU A 339 -1.36 13.72 18.33
N ARG A 340 -0.29 13.10 18.82
CA ARG A 340 0.97 12.96 18.10
C ARG A 340 0.92 11.68 17.24
N PRO A 341 1.17 11.75 15.93
CA PRO A 341 1.24 10.57 15.09
C PRO A 341 2.44 9.70 15.48
N GLU A 342 2.34 8.38 15.27
CA GLU A 342 3.47 7.45 15.39
C GLU A 342 3.96 7.08 13.99
N LEU A 343 5.09 7.62 13.58
CA LEU A 343 5.76 7.39 12.29
C LEU A 343 7.12 6.71 12.48
N ALA A 344 7.82 7.03 13.57
CA ALA A 344 9.15 6.51 13.86
C ALA A 344 9.15 4.97 13.98
N ALA A 345 8.09 4.38 14.53
CA ALA A 345 8.01 2.93 14.74
C ALA A 345 8.11 2.10 13.44
N SER A 346 7.76 2.68 12.29
CA SER A 346 7.80 2.01 10.98
C SER A 346 9.01 2.38 10.14
N GLY A 347 10.00 3.09 10.70
CA GLY A 347 11.12 3.63 9.92
C GLY A 347 10.70 4.71 8.92
N GLY A 348 9.52 5.33 9.11
CA GLY A 348 9.04 6.40 8.25
C GLY A 348 8.08 5.96 7.15
N HIS A 349 7.64 4.70 7.13
CA HIS A 349 6.84 4.13 6.04
C HIS A 349 5.33 4.11 6.29
N ASP A 350 4.91 3.94 7.54
CA ASP A 350 3.50 3.83 7.92
C ASP A 350 3.19 4.66 9.16
N VAL A 351 2.40 5.73 8.98
CA VAL A 351 1.91 6.57 10.07
C VAL A 351 0.72 5.93 10.79
N SER A 352 0.80 5.83 12.12
CA SER A 352 -0.19 5.18 12.96
C SER A 352 -0.83 6.17 13.95
N PHE A 353 -2.16 6.10 14.05
CA PHE A 353 -2.98 6.77 15.06
C PHE A 353 -4.40 6.17 15.10
N PRO A 354 -5.13 6.30 16.22
CA PRO A 354 -6.52 5.85 16.33
C PRO A 354 -7.43 6.51 15.30
N GLY A 355 -8.37 5.75 14.73
CA GLY A 355 -9.35 6.28 13.76
C GLY A 355 -8.78 6.55 12.36
N ARG A 356 -7.61 5.97 12.03
CA ARG A 356 -7.01 6.05 10.70
C ARG A 356 -7.94 5.50 9.62
N ARG A 357 -8.12 6.27 8.55
CA ARG A 357 -8.86 5.96 7.32
C ARG A 357 -7.96 6.25 6.14
N VAL A 358 -7.40 5.19 5.57
CA VAL A 358 -6.48 5.27 4.42
C VAL A 358 -7.29 5.41 3.14
N TYR A 359 -6.96 6.39 2.32
CA TYR A 359 -7.59 6.61 1.01
C TYR A 359 -7.34 5.41 0.08
N PRO A 360 -8.37 4.89 -0.63
CA PRO A 360 -8.25 3.70 -1.48
C PRO A 360 -7.34 3.85 -2.69
N TYR A 361 -6.95 5.05 -3.13
CA TYR A 361 -6.05 5.18 -4.27
C TYR A 361 -4.72 5.80 -3.87
N LYS A 362 -3.64 5.10 -4.21
CA LYS A 362 -2.29 5.52 -3.86
C LYS A 362 -1.85 6.71 -4.70
N PHE A 363 -1.18 7.64 -4.03
CA PHE A 363 -0.45 8.73 -4.67
C PHE A 363 0.89 8.19 -5.19
N LEU A 364 1.57 8.89 -6.10
CA LEU A 364 2.80 8.39 -6.70
C LEU A 364 4.01 9.05 -6.05
N THR A 365 5.06 8.27 -5.83
CA THR A 365 6.37 8.77 -5.42
C THR A 365 7.38 8.39 -6.47
N LYS A 366 8.07 9.37 -7.06
CA LYS A 366 9.28 9.14 -7.84
C LYS A 366 10.47 9.27 -6.90
N HIS A 367 11.25 8.21 -6.75
CA HIS A 367 12.40 8.16 -5.84
C HIS A 367 13.70 8.09 -6.63
N TYR A 368 14.65 8.99 -6.35
CA TYR A 368 15.92 9.13 -7.08
C TYR A 368 17.13 8.88 -6.16
N PRO A 369 17.26 7.67 -5.58
CA PRO A 369 18.22 7.42 -4.51
C PRO A 369 19.69 7.62 -4.92
N ILE A 370 20.00 7.34 -6.20
CA ILE A 370 21.35 7.41 -6.78
C ILE A 370 21.27 8.11 -8.14
N ARG A 371 22.21 9.02 -8.45
CA ARG A 371 22.17 9.85 -9.67
C ARG A 371 23.32 9.62 -10.65
N SER A 372 24.38 8.93 -10.20
CA SER A 372 25.56 8.56 -11.01
C SER A 372 26.38 7.51 -10.26
N GLN A 373 27.36 6.90 -10.93
CA GLN A 373 28.33 5.99 -10.33
C GLN A 373 29.07 6.66 -9.17
N GLN A 374 29.66 7.84 -9.44
CA GLN A 374 30.40 8.60 -8.44
C GLN A 374 29.50 8.99 -7.26
N HIS A 375 28.27 9.39 -7.56
CA HIS A 375 27.31 9.75 -6.54
C HIS A 375 26.98 8.56 -5.62
N GLY A 376 26.70 7.38 -6.19
CA GLY A 376 26.37 6.20 -5.40
C GLY A 376 27.52 5.73 -4.50
N GLU A 377 28.75 5.75 -5.01
CA GLU A 377 29.95 5.40 -4.23
C GLU A 377 30.15 6.36 -3.05
N ARG A 378 29.99 7.66 -3.28
CA ARG A 378 30.10 8.69 -2.24
C ARG A 378 28.98 8.52 -1.20
N LYS A 379 27.71 8.54 -1.62
CA LYS A 379 26.55 8.43 -0.72
C LYS A 379 26.66 7.18 0.13
N ILE A 380 26.80 6.01 -0.48
CA ILE A 380 26.72 4.76 0.29
C ILE A 380 27.97 4.54 1.14
N PHE A 381 29.16 4.54 0.52
CA PHE A 381 30.36 4.05 1.18
C PHE A 381 31.11 5.10 2.02
N GLN A 382 30.85 6.39 1.78
CA GLN A 382 31.52 7.48 2.50
C GLN A 382 30.54 8.18 3.46
N GLU A 383 29.31 8.43 3.01
CA GLU A 383 28.38 9.31 3.72
C GLU A 383 27.32 8.56 4.56
N ARG A 384 26.96 7.32 4.23
CA ARG A 384 25.86 6.59 4.90
C ARG A 384 26.32 5.46 5.80
N VAL A 385 26.96 4.43 5.25
CA VAL A 385 27.22 3.17 5.98
C VAL A 385 27.99 3.37 7.28
N ALA A 386 28.97 4.28 7.29
CA ALA A 386 29.77 4.59 8.47
C ALA A 386 29.01 5.38 9.55
N ARG A 387 27.88 6.00 9.19
CA ARG A 387 27.08 6.82 10.11
C ARG A 387 25.95 6.05 10.77
N TYR A 388 25.51 4.89 10.28
CA TYR A 388 24.35 4.21 10.88
C TYR A 388 24.52 3.88 12.36
N ASP A 389 23.53 4.20 13.19
CA ASP A 389 23.54 3.82 14.61
C ASP A 389 23.54 2.29 14.72
N PRO A 390 24.60 1.68 15.29
CA PRO A 390 24.69 0.23 15.41
C PRO A 390 23.53 -0.37 16.21
N ARG A 391 22.93 0.39 17.13
CA ARG A 391 21.80 -0.09 17.93
C ARG A 391 20.56 -0.25 17.06
N GLU A 392 20.22 0.74 16.23
CA GLU A 392 19.06 0.62 15.33
C GLU A 392 19.21 -0.54 14.35
N ARG A 393 20.43 -0.83 13.89
CA ARG A 393 20.71 -2.02 13.07
C ARG A 393 20.44 -3.32 13.83
N VAL A 394 21.00 -3.46 15.03
CA VAL A 394 20.92 -4.70 15.81
C VAL A 394 19.53 -4.92 16.41
N THR A 395 18.88 -3.88 16.92
CA THR A 395 17.63 -4.01 17.67
C THR A 395 16.37 -3.86 16.81
N LEU A 396 16.44 -3.06 15.74
CA LEU A 396 15.28 -2.77 14.88
C LEU A 396 15.40 -3.39 13.48
N GLY A 397 16.58 -3.93 13.13
CA GLY A 397 16.83 -4.47 11.79
C GLY A 397 16.81 -3.40 10.70
N TRP A 398 17.09 -2.14 11.05
CA TRP A 398 17.09 -1.02 10.10
C TRP A 398 18.46 -0.83 9.43
N HIS A 399 18.50 0.03 8.41
CA HIS A 399 19.71 0.42 7.65
C HIS A 399 20.35 -0.68 6.79
N ASN A 400 19.54 -1.63 6.32
CA ASN A 400 20.02 -2.76 5.51
C ASN A 400 19.87 -2.54 4.00
N GLN A 401 19.24 -1.44 3.57
CA GLN A 401 18.88 -1.19 2.16
C GLN A 401 20.08 -1.11 1.20
N TYR A 402 21.29 -0.84 1.73
CA TYR A 402 22.51 -0.76 0.93
C TYR A 402 23.44 -1.96 1.09
N GLU A 403 23.07 -2.98 1.86
CA GLU A 403 23.91 -4.17 2.07
C GLU A 403 24.14 -4.99 0.79
N ILE A 404 23.25 -4.84 -0.19
CA ILE A 404 23.39 -5.47 -1.51
C ILE A 404 24.56 -4.90 -2.33
N TYR A 405 25.08 -3.71 -1.96
CA TYR A 405 26.14 -3.04 -2.70
C TYR A 405 27.51 -3.32 -2.10
N GLN A 406 28.47 -3.63 -2.98
CA GLN A 406 29.87 -3.87 -2.62
C GLN A 406 30.76 -2.82 -3.28
N ARG A 407 31.91 -2.50 -2.68
CA ARG A 407 32.86 -1.56 -3.30
C ARG A 407 33.25 -2.06 -4.70
N GLY A 408 33.18 -1.18 -5.69
CA GLY A 408 33.43 -1.50 -7.10
C GLY A 408 32.22 -2.06 -7.86
N CYS A 409 31.05 -2.19 -7.24
CA CYS A 409 29.82 -2.49 -7.98
C CYS A 409 29.40 -1.31 -8.87
N SER A 410 28.69 -1.62 -9.96
CA SER A 410 28.01 -0.60 -10.75
C SER A 410 26.76 -0.11 -10.03
N PHE A 411 26.64 1.20 -9.87
CA PHE A 411 25.39 1.89 -9.52
C PHE A 411 24.55 2.22 -10.74
N LEU A 412 25.13 2.13 -11.94
CA LEU A 412 24.38 2.23 -13.19
C LEU A 412 23.63 0.93 -13.44
N ARG A 413 22.37 1.04 -13.84
CA ARG A 413 21.50 -0.11 -14.18
C ARG A 413 21.39 -0.25 -15.70
N ALA A 414 21.31 -1.50 -16.16
CA ALA A 414 20.98 -1.77 -17.55
C ALA A 414 19.50 -1.45 -17.83
N PRO A 415 19.17 -0.72 -18.92
CA PRO A 415 17.78 -0.43 -19.28
C PRO A 415 16.90 -1.66 -19.48
N ASP A 416 17.45 -2.76 -20.01
CA ASP A 416 16.70 -3.98 -20.41
C ASP A 416 15.94 -4.67 -19.26
N GLY A 417 16.23 -4.32 -17.99
CA GLY A 417 15.52 -4.83 -16.81
C GLY A 417 14.62 -3.81 -16.11
N LEU A 418 14.42 -2.62 -16.71
CA LEU A 418 13.69 -1.50 -16.12
C LEU A 418 12.52 -1.09 -17.01
N MET A 419 11.56 -0.40 -16.40
CA MET A 419 10.47 0.24 -17.12
C MET A 419 10.89 1.64 -17.53
N GLU A 420 10.50 2.07 -18.74
CA GLU A 420 10.70 3.44 -19.19
C GLU A 420 9.49 4.32 -18.84
N TRP A 421 9.77 5.51 -18.33
CA TRP A 421 8.79 6.53 -18.00
C TRP A 421 8.32 7.23 -19.28
N SER A 422 7.06 6.98 -19.66
CA SER A 422 6.42 7.55 -20.84
C SER A 422 6.00 9.02 -20.71
N GLY A 423 6.22 9.63 -19.54
CA GLY A 423 5.80 11.02 -19.25
C GLY A 423 4.43 11.14 -18.57
N CYS A 424 3.59 10.10 -18.63
CA CYS A 424 2.29 10.08 -17.97
C CYS A 424 2.37 9.57 -16.53
N SER A 425 1.64 10.19 -15.61
CA SER A 425 1.70 9.83 -14.18
C SER A 425 0.87 8.59 -13.87
N TYR A 426 -0.33 8.46 -14.41
CA TYR A 426 -1.24 7.34 -14.09
C TYR A 426 -1.90 6.67 -15.29
N SER A 427 -1.96 7.31 -16.45
CA SER A 427 -2.61 6.71 -17.63
C SER A 427 -1.86 5.50 -18.20
N GLY A 428 -0.61 5.27 -17.81
CA GLY A 428 0.10 4.01 -18.05
C GLY A 428 0.31 3.26 -16.74
N GLN A 429 -0.03 1.96 -16.72
CA GLN A 429 0.06 1.11 -15.52
C GLN A 429 -0.88 1.61 -14.40
N LEU A 430 -2.14 1.86 -14.76
CA LEU A 430 -3.11 2.55 -13.93
C LEU A 430 -3.33 1.83 -12.59
N ILE A 431 -3.65 0.54 -12.64
CA ILE A 431 -3.96 -0.25 -11.44
C ILE A 431 -2.69 -0.41 -10.57
N GLU A 432 -1.56 -0.65 -11.22
CA GLU A 432 -0.26 -0.79 -10.57
C GLU A 432 0.12 0.48 -9.82
N ARG A 433 -0.18 1.66 -10.38
CA ARG A 433 0.16 2.94 -9.74
C ARG A 433 -0.86 3.36 -8.68
N LEU A 434 -2.15 3.07 -8.87
CA LEU A 434 -3.19 3.38 -7.89
C LEU A 434 -3.24 2.41 -6.70
N SER A 435 -2.64 1.22 -6.80
CA SER A 435 -2.74 0.22 -5.73
C SER A 435 -1.43 -0.53 -5.41
N GLY A 436 -0.53 -0.65 -6.38
CA GLY A 436 0.62 -1.54 -6.37
C GLY A 436 0.32 -2.96 -6.90
N ILE A 437 -0.95 -3.31 -7.12
CA ILE A 437 -1.37 -4.63 -7.62
C ILE A 437 -0.96 -4.74 -9.10
N GLY A 438 -0.44 -5.88 -9.55
CA GLY A 438 0.18 -6.03 -10.87
C GLY A 438 1.64 -5.57 -10.97
N ALA A 439 2.23 -4.99 -9.91
CA ALA A 439 3.63 -4.54 -9.93
C ALA A 439 4.66 -5.69 -9.86
N GLY A 440 4.22 -6.93 -9.64
CA GLY A 440 5.08 -8.13 -9.53
C GLY A 440 5.44 -8.55 -8.10
N GLN A 441 4.84 -7.95 -7.08
CA GLN A 441 5.02 -8.30 -5.66
C GLN A 441 3.71 -8.21 -4.85
N GLU A 442 2.60 -8.59 -5.50
CA GLU A 442 1.21 -8.42 -5.04
C GLU A 442 0.91 -9.11 -3.70
N ARG A 443 1.69 -10.14 -3.38
CA ARG A 443 1.71 -10.84 -2.08
C ARG A 443 1.93 -9.92 -0.86
N PHE A 444 2.55 -8.75 -1.04
CA PHE A 444 2.75 -7.76 0.04
C PHE A 444 1.59 -6.76 0.18
N LEU A 445 0.66 -6.75 -0.77
CA LEU A 445 -0.49 -5.83 -0.83
C LEU A 445 -1.80 -6.50 -0.40
N LEU A 446 -1.79 -7.83 -0.23
CA LEU A 446 -2.92 -8.54 0.34
C LEU A 446 -3.17 -8.00 1.75
N LEU A 447 -4.27 -7.26 1.85
CA LEU A 447 -4.83 -6.81 3.11
C LEU A 447 -4.98 -8.01 4.05
N PRO A 448 -4.85 -7.81 5.37
CA PRO A 448 -5.28 -8.82 6.31
C PRO A 448 -6.71 -9.28 5.98
N ARG A 449 -6.92 -10.60 5.98
CA ARG A 449 -8.25 -11.20 5.79
C ARG A 449 -9.25 -10.53 6.76
N PRO A 450 -10.51 -10.29 6.37
CA PRO A 450 -11.53 -9.88 7.33
C PRO A 450 -11.55 -10.88 8.48
N VAL A 451 -11.69 -10.37 9.70
CA VAL A 451 -11.94 -11.19 10.89
C VAL A 451 -13.12 -12.12 10.59
N ARG A 452 -12.83 -13.41 10.36
CA ARG A 452 -13.86 -14.42 10.14
C ARG A 452 -14.60 -14.69 11.45
N SER A 453 -15.87 -15.04 11.35
CA SER A 453 -16.77 -15.27 12.49
C SER A 453 -16.21 -16.31 13.48
N PRO A 454 -16.57 -16.24 14.77
CA PRO A 454 -16.12 -17.18 15.82
C PRO A 454 -16.60 -18.65 15.65
N GLU A 455 -17.20 -19.00 14.51
CA GLU A 455 -17.78 -20.33 14.22
C GLU A 455 -16.85 -21.26 13.42
N LEU A 456 -15.58 -20.88 13.23
CA LEU A 456 -14.59 -21.73 12.57
C LEU A 456 -14.39 -23.06 13.32
N LYS A 457 -14.15 -24.16 12.57
CA LYS A 457 -13.89 -25.48 13.18
C LYS A 457 -12.42 -25.60 13.55
N SER A 458 -12.12 -25.59 14.84
CA SER A 458 -10.79 -25.95 15.34
C SER A 458 -10.54 -27.45 15.11
N THR A 459 -9.37 -27.79 14.58
CA THR A 459 -8.91 -29.18 14.51
C THR A 459 -7.83 -29.40 15.57
N LEU A 460 -7.89 -30.54 16.27
CA LEU A 460 -6.84 -30.95 17.23
C LEU A 460 -5.68 -31.68 16.54
N GLU A 461 -5.87 -32.12 15.29
CA GLU A 461 -4.83 -32.78 14.52
C GLU A 461 -3.98 -31.72 13.84
N ALA A 462 -2.82 -31.43 14.43
CA ALA A 462 -1.75 -30.73 13.76
C ALA A 462 -1.31 -31.59 12.57
N GLY A 463 -1.83 -31.27 11.38
CA GLY A 463 -1.18 -31.67 10.13
C GLY A 463 0.28 -31.17 10.09
N GLY A 464 0.88 -31.14 8.91
CA GLY A 464 2.23 -30.64 8.68
C GLY A 464 2.52 -29.22 9.22
N CYS A 465 1.53 -28.47 9.72
CA CYS A 465 1.69 -27.15 10.29
C CYS A 465 2.72 -27.09 11.45
N ARG A 466 3.64 -26.12 11.38
CA ARG A 466 4.56 -25.76 12.46
C ARG A 466 4.53 -24.26 12.67
N PHE A 467 4.63 -23.82 13.92
CA PHE A 467 4.64 -22.40 14.24
C PHE A 467 5.47 -22.14 15.49
N ASN A 468 5.85 -20.88 15.70
CA ASN A 468 6.43 -20.41 16.94
C ASN A 468 5.90 -19.01 17.26
N LEU A 469 5.52 -18.78 18.52
CA LEU A 469 5.31 -17.45 19.07
C LEU A 469 6.60 -17.04 19.78
N GLU A 470 7.35 -16.13 19.18
CA GLU A 470 8.71 -15.82 19.63
C GLU A 470 8.74 -14.70 20.64
N THR A 471 7.93 -13.66 20.44
CA THR A 471 7.84 -12.55 21.39
C THR A 471 6.41 -12.13 21.66
N CYS A 472 6.19 -11.68 22.90
CA CYS A 472 5.05 -10.87 23.32
C CYS A 472 5.62 -9.67 24.07
N ASN A 473 5.61 -8.49 23.43
CA ASN A 473 6.33 -7.30 23.85
C ASN A 473 7.81 -7.64 24.13
N GLU A 474 8.27 -7.43 25.38
CA GLU A 474 9.65 -7.69 25.80
C GLU A 474 9.90 -9.16 26.19
N VAL A 475 8.84 -9.99 26.29
CA VAL A 475 8.95 -11.39 26.71
C VAL A 475 9.27 -12.27 25.50
N ARG A 476 10.37 -13.03 25.60
CA ARG A 476 10.74 -14.07 24.64
C ARG A 476 10.13 -15.43 25.03
N GLU A 477 9.78 -16.23 24.04
CA GLU A 477 9.13 -17.54 24.19
C GLU A 477 7.91 -17.48 25.14
N PRO A 478 6.96 -16.56 24.90
CA PRO A 478 5.89 -16.25 25.86
C PRO A 478 5.02 -17.44 26.25
N LEU A 479 4.90 -18.47 25.39
CA LEU A 479 4.16 -19.69 25.71
C LEU A 479 4.77 -20.47 26.90
N HIS A 480 6.08 -20.33 27.15
CA HIS A 480 6.79 -20.90 28.30
C HIS A 480 6.89 -19.93 29.49
N ALA A 481 6.61 -18.65 29.28
CA ALA A 481 6.77 -17.57 30.26
C ALA A 481 5.41 -16.97 30.70
N GLN A 482 4.46 -17.84 31.09
CA GLN A 482 3.10 -17.43 31.45
C GLN A 482 2.90 -17.19 32.96
N PRO A 483 2.07 -16.21 33.37
CA PRO A 483 1.39 -15.23 32.52
C PRO A 483 2.33 -14.08 32.11
N VAL A 484 2.20 -13.63 30.87
CA VAL A 484 2.94 -12.45 30.36
C VAL A 484 2.36 -11.18 30.98
N ARG A 485 3.21 -10.35 31.58
CA ARG A 485 2.78 -9.08 32.19
C ARG A 485 3.07 -7.93 31.24
N ILE A 486 2.03 -7.18 30.87
CA ILE A 486 2.12 -6.02 29.99
C ILE A 486 1.79 -4.77 30.79
N ALA A 487 2.72 -3.82 30.80
CA ALA A 487 2.50 -2.54 31.45
C ALA A 487 1.51 -1.68 30.63
N ARG A 488 0.56 -0.99 31.26
CA ARG A 488 -0.38 -0.08 30.57
C ARG A 488 0.33 0.98 29.72
N LYS A 489 1.54 1.40 30.13
CA LYS A 489 2.39 2.33 29.38
C LYS A 489 2.81 1.82 27.99
N ALA A 490 2.79 0.51 27.76
CA ALA A 490 3.13 -0.10 26.47
C ALA A 490 2.10 0.20 25.37
N ARG A 491 0.87 0.64 25.72
CA ARG A 491 -0.23 1.03 24.82
C ARG A 491 -0.76 -0.08 23.89
N ALA A 492 0.01 -1.12 23.58
CA ALA A 492 -0.39 -2.27 22.79
C ALA A 492 0.26 -3.58 23.26
N ILE A 493 -0.37 -4.70 22.91
CA ILE A 493 0.22 -6.04 22.88
C ILE A 493 0.90 -6.20 21.52
N GLU A 494 2.18 -6.53 21.51
CA GLU A 494 2.97 -6.72 20.28
C GLU A 494 3.44 -8.16 20.21
N LEU A 495 3.03 -8.90 19.19
CA LEU A 495 3.33 -10.32 19.01
C LEU A 495 4.16 -10.51 17.75
N SER A 496 5.17 -11.39 17.80
CA SER A 496 5.90 -11.79 16.61
C SER A 496 6.27 -13.27 16.64
N GLY A 497 6.42 -13.86 15.46
CA GLY A 497 6.76 -15.26 15.32
C GLY A 497 6.78 -15.72 13.88
N TRP A 498 6.58 -17.02 13.66
CA TRP A 498 6.46 -17.61 12.34
C TRP A 498 5.48 -18.78 12.31
N ALA A 499 4.96 -19.09 11.13
CA ALA A 499 4.14 -20.28 10.89
C ALA A 499 4.42 -20.83 9.49
N ILE A 500 4.48 -22.15 9.32
CA ILE A 500 4.69 -22.86 8.05
C ILE A 500 3.75 -24.05 7.98
N ASP A 501 3.58 -24.58 6.77
CA ASP A 501 2.87 -25.82 6.53
C ASP A 501 3.77 -26.81 5.77
N LEU A 502 4.15 -27.90 6.46
CA LEU A 502 5.00 -28.93 5.90
C LEU A 502 4.27 -29.78 4.84
N ASP A 503 2.93 -29.85 4.87
CA ASP A 503 2.16 -30.65 3.91
C ASP A 503 2.12 -29.95 2.54
N SER A 504 1.94 -28.63 2.52
CA SER A 504 2.07 -27.80 1.32
C SER A 504 3.52 -27.45 0.95
N LYS A 505 4.49 -27.78 1.82
CA LYS A 505 5.91 -27.42 1.68
C LYS A 505 6.13 -25.91 1.48
N GLY A 506 5.30 -25.09 2.13
CA GLY A 506 5.34 -23.63 2.05
C GLY A 506 5.01 -22.92 3.36
N PRO A 507 4.96 -21.58 3.36
CA PRO A 507 4.37 -20.85 4.48
C PRO A 507 2.93 -21.32 4.72
N ALA A 508 2.45 -21.18 5.96
CA ALA A 508 1.03 -21.37 6.26
C ALA A 508 0.18 -20.40 5.42
N HIS A 509 -1.12 -20.63 5.31
CA HIS A 509 -1.99 -19.74 4.55
C HIS A 509 -2.20 -18.37 5.23
N GLY A 510 -1.90 -18.28 6.52
CA GLY A 510 -1.98 -17.05 7.31
C GLY A 510 -1.93 -17.32 8.81
N VAL A 511 -1.82 -16.24 9.59
CA VAL A 511 -1.94 -16.27 11.05
C VAL A 511 -2.93 -15.19 11.49
N GLU A 512 -3.81 -15.53 12.41
CA GLU A 512 -4.67 -14.57 13.10
C GLU A 512 -4.40 -14.64 14.61
N ILE A 513 -4.65 -13.55 15.34
CA ILE A 513 -4.56 -13.55 16.81
C ILE A 513 -5.95 -13.51 17.38
N ALA A 514 -6.35 -14.53 18.14
CA ALA A 514 -7.56 -14.45 18.94
C ALA A 514 -7.20 -13.95 20.35
N VAL A 515 -7.88 -12.90 20.81
CA VAL A 515 -7.84 -12.42 22.20
C VAL A 515 -9.25 -12.54 22.77
N ASP A 516 -9.39 -13.41 23.76
CA ASP A 516 -10.68 -13.80 24.35
C ASP A 516 -11.66 -14.28 23.27
N SER A 517 -12.70 -13.50 22.97
CA SER A 517 -13.71 -13.81 21.94
C SER A 517 -13.52 -13.04 20.63
N ARG A 518 -12.49 -12.19 20.52
CA ARG A 518 -12.23 -11.31 19.37
C ARG A 518 -11.00 -11.75 18.61
N VAL A 519 -11.04 -11.64 17.29
CA VAL A 519 -9.90 -11.95 16.42
C VAL A 519 -9.31 -10.65 15.87
N TYR A 520 -7.99 -10.61 15.78
CA TYR A 520 -7.19 -9.49 15.32
C TYR A 520 -6.31 -9.95 14.15
N PRO A 521 -6.20 -9.12 13.10
CA PRO A 521 -5.37 -9.44 11.95
C PRO A 521 -3.88 -9.39 12.27
N THR A 522 -3.08 -10.13 11.51
CA THR A 522 -1.61 -10.04 11.54
C THR A 522 -1.05 -9.58 10.20
N LEU A 523 0.16 -9.03 10.23
CA LEU A 523 1.01 -8.92 9.06
C LEU A 523 1.79 -10.22 8.97
N TYR A 524 1.56 -11.01 7.92
CA TYR A 524 2.20 -12.31 7.71
C TYR A 524 2.97 -12.33 6.38
N GLY A 525 4.07 -13.08 6.32
CA GLY A 525 4.94 -13.16 5.15
C GLY A 525 6.29 -12.45 5.28
N SER A 526 6.64 -11.97 6.48
CA SER A 526 7.95 -11.36 6.74
C SER A 526 9.09 -12.38 6.53
N PRO A 527 10.25 -11.96 5.99
CA PRO A 527 11.36 -12.86 5.72
C PRO A 527 11.97 -13.44 7.00
N ARG A 528 12.26 -14.74 7.00
CA ARG A 528 12.77 -15.58 8.09
C ARG A 528 13.80 -16.55 7.54
N GLN A 529 14.99 -15.99 7.26
CA GLN A 529 16.13 -16.75 6.75
C GLN A 529 16.51 -17.87 7.71
N ASP A 530 16.45 -17.60 9.01
CA ASP A 530 16.68 -18.56 10.08
C ASP A 530 15.74 -19.77 10.02
N VAL A 531 14.45 -19.54 9.73
CA VAL A 531 13.46 -20.62 9.59
C VAL A 531 13.71 -21.41 8.30
N SER A 532 13.95 -20.71 7.18
CA SER A 532 14.31 -21.34 5.90
C SER A 532 15.55 -22.24 6.02
N GLU A 533 16.60 -21.77 6.68
CA GLU A 533 17.84 -22.52 6.92
C GLU A 533 17.62 -23.71 7.85
N TYR A 534 16.90 -23.51 8.95
CA TYR A 534 16.61 -24.56 9.93
C TYR A 534 15.88 -25.75 9.29
N PHE A 535 14.89 -25.48 8.45
CA PHE A 535 14.12 -26.51 7.76
C PHE A 535 14.73 -26.95 6.41
N GLY A 536 15.84 -26.32 5.98
CA GLY A 536 16.50 -26.63 4.71
C GLY A 536 15.63 -26.42 3.48
N ASN A 537 14.67 -25.47 3.53
CA ASN A 537 13.73 -25.22 2.44
C ASN A 537 13.51 -23.73 2.22
N ALA A 538 13.99 -23.24 1.07
CA ALA A 538 13.91 -21.84 0.67
C ALA A 538 12.49 -21.30 0.53
N THR A 539 11.48 -22.16 0.34
CA THR A 539 10.07 -21.72 0.27
C THR A 539 9.55 -21.21 1.61
N PHE A 540 10.19 -21.55 2.73
CA PHE A 540 9.84 -21.06 4.06
C PHE A 540 10.43 -19.68 4.38
N LEU A 541 11.14 -19.04 3.45
CA LEU A 541 11.70 -17.71 3.70
C LEU A 541 10.63 -16.72 4.14
N HIS A 542 9.42 -16.77 3.63
CA HIS A 542 8.38 -15.77 3.90
C HIS A 542 7.30 -16.28 4.86
N CYS A 543 7.71 -16.68 6.07
CA CYS A 543 6.83 -17.32 7.05
C CYS A 543 6.66 -16.54 8.36
N GLY A 544 7.22 -15.33 8.49
CA GLY A 544 7.11 -14.54 9.71
C GLY A 544 5.78 -13.80 9.85
N PHE A 545 5.28 -13.63 11.07
CA PHE A 545 4.17 -12.72 11.39
C PHE A 545 4.53 -11.67 12.44
N THR A 546 3.81 -10.55 12.40
CA THR A 546 3.71 -9.59 13.50
C THR A 546 2.25 -9.15 13.72
N ALA A 547 1.91 -8.84 14.97
CA ALA A 547 0.61 -8.30 15.34
C ALA A 547 0.75 -7.20 16.39
N LYS A 548 -0.05 -6.13 16.28
CA LYS A 548 -0.12 -5.04 17.26
C LYS A 548 -1.57 -4.80 17.65
N ILE A 549 -1.90 -5.04 18.92
CA ILE A 549 -3.27 -4.96 19.47
C ILE A 549 -3.31 -3.85 20.49
N ALA A 550 -4.01 -2.75 20.19
CA ALA A 550 -4.11 -1.64 21.11
C ALA A 550 -4.82 -2.04 22.41
N LEU A 551 -4.22 -1.75 23.57
CA LEU A 551 -4.80 -2.06 24.88
C LEU A 551 -6.13 -1.35 25.09
N SER A 552 -6.38 -0.23 24.39
CA SER A 552 -7.67 0.48 24.40
C SER A 552 -8.82 -0.31 23.79
N THR A 553 -8.54 -1.40 23.05
CA THR A 553 -9.57 -2.27 22.45
C THR A 553 -9.96 -3.43 23.35
N LEU A 554 -9.25 -3.59 24.47
CA LEU A 554 -9.40 -4.69 25.42
C LEU A 554 -10.06 -4.18 26.71
N GLU A 555 -11.03 -4.95 27.22
CA GLU A 555 -11.72 -4.63 28.46
C GLU A 555 -11.21 -5.53 29.59
N GLY A 556 -10.78 -4.91 30.70
CA GLY A 556 -10.26 -5.65 31.86
C GLY A 556 -8.72 -5.67 31.93
N THR A 557 -8.20 -6.59 32.75
CA THR A 557 -6.76 -6.70 33.04
C THR A 557 -6.19 -8.09 32.74
N GLY A 558 -7.03 -9.07 32.44
CA GLY A 558 -6.61 -10.45 32.15
C GLY A 558 -7.19 -10.89 30.82
N HIS A 559 -6.35 -11.42 29.95
CA HIS A 559 -6.72 -11.82 28.59
C HIS A 559 -6.09 -13.16 28.23
N SER A 560 -6.82 -13.97 27.46
CA SER A 560 -6.32 -15.19 26.86
C SER A 560 -6.04 -14.96 25.38
N VAL A 561 -4.81 -15.22 24.93
CA VAL A 561 -4.38 -15.00 23.55
C VAL A 561 -4.00 -16.32 22.86
N SER A 562 -4.57 -16.63 21.70
CA SER A 562 -4.17 -17.78 20.87
C SER A 562 -3.80 -17.35 19.46
N LEU A 563 -2.88 -18.09 18.84
CA LEU A 563 -2.63 -18.00 17.39
C LEU A 563 -3.60 -18.94 16.68
N ARG A 564 -4.21 -18.47 15.60
CA ARG A 564 -4.96 -19.30 14.66
C ARG A 564 -4.16 -19.40 13.37
N ILE A 565 -3.56 -20.55 13.13
CA ILE A 565 -2.76 -20.82 11.93
C ILE A 565 -3.67 -21.43 10.88
N LEU A 566 -3.80 -20.76 9.74
CA LEU A 566 -4.74 -21.14 8.70
C LEU A 566 -4.15 -22.27 7.86
N LEU A 567 -4.85 -23.41 7.80
CA LEU A 567 -4.36 -24.65 7.18
C LEU A 567 -4.72 -24.74 5.70
N ASP A 568 -5.90 -24.25 5.31
CA ASP A 568 -6.37 -24.22 3.92
C ASP A 568 -7.08 -22.89 3.58
N PRO A 569 -7.45 -22.66 2.31
CA PRO A 569 -8.35 -21.56 1.93
C PRO A 569 -9.77 -21.72 2.52
N GLY A 570 -10.12 -22.95 2.92
CA GLY A 570 -11.34 -23.33 3.61
C GLY A 570 -11.32 -22.98 5.10
N ASP A 571 -12.41 -23.28 5.81
CA ASP A 571 -12.68 -22.76 7.15
C ASP A 571 -11.98 -23.55 8.29
N THR A 572 -10.72 -23.97 8.08
CA THR A 572 -9.96 -24.74 9.07
C THR A 572 -8.70 -24.04 9.56
N TYR A 573 -8.46 -24.12 10.86
CA TYR A 573 -7.28 -23.54 11.50
C TYR A 573 -6.78 -24.43 12.63
N LEU A 574 -5.46 -24.41 12.82
CA LEU A 574 -4.81 -24.92 14.01
C LEU A 574 -4.76 -23.80 15.05
N GLU A 575 -5.31 -24.05 16.23
CA GLU A 575 -5.24 -23.10 17.35
C GLU A 575 -4.04 -23.43 18.25
N SER A 576 -3.22 -22.42 18.57
CA SER A 576 -2.16 -22.58 19.55
C SER A 576 -2.72 -22.77 20.96
N PRO A 577 -1.92 -23.33 21.89
CA PRO A 577 -2.22 -23.20 23.31
C PRO A 577 -2.41 -21.73 23.70
N PRO A 578 -3.34 -21.41 24.61
CA PRO A 578 -3.59 -20.05 25.03
C PRO A 578 -2.40 -19.49 25.82
N LEU A 579 -2.07 -18.25 25.53
CA LEU A 579 -1.14 -17.38 26.25
C LEU A 579 -1.92 -16.49 27.21
N GLN A 580 -1.70 -16.64 28.51
CA GLN A 580 -2.30 -15.76 29.51
C GLN A 580 -1.53 -14.44 29.61
N ILE A 581 -2.24 -13.33 29.45
CA ILE A 581 -1.72 -11.96 29.52
C ILE A 581 -2.39 -11.20 30.67
N ASN A 582 -1.58 -10.54 31.48
CA ASN A 582 -2.05 -9.62 32.52
C ASN A 582 -1.58 -8.20 32.25
N ILE A 583 -2.52 -7.28 32.11
CA ILE A 583 -2.28 -5.84 31.95
C ILE A 583 -2.29 -5.18 33.33
N SER A 584 -1.22 -4.48 33.68
CA SER A 584 -1.10 -3.77 34.96
C SER A 584 -0.38 -2.43 34.84
N ASP A 585 -0.44 -1.61 35.89
CA ASP A 585 0.18 -0.27 35.92
C ASP A 585 1.69 -0.28 36.21
N LEU A 586 2.39 -1.41 35.94
CA LEU A 586 3.80 -1.62 36.28
C LEU A 586 4.81 -0.71 35.53
#